data_AF-A0ABD3HTS3-F1
#
_entry.id   AF-A0ABD3HTS3-F1
#
_cell.length_a   1.000
_cell.length_b   1.000
_cell.length_c   1.000
_cell.angle_alpha   90.00
_cell.angle_beta   90.00
_cell.angle_gamma   90.00
#
_symmetry.space_group_name_H-M   'P 1'
#
loop_
_entity.id
_entity.type
_entity.pdbx_description
1 polymer ?
#
loop_
_entity_poly.entity_id
_entity_poly.type
_entity_poly.pdbx_seq_one_letter_code
_entity_poly.pdbx_strand_id
1 'polypeptide(L)'
;MAAPNSSLRKPVFIKVDQLRPGTAGHTLTVKVVSSKVVLQKARPDGNQVRHVRIAECIVGDDTGVIVFTARNEQVDLMKEGVTVVLRNAKIDMFKGSMRLAVDKWGRVELTEPANFVVKEDNNLSLVEYELVNVVDE
;
A
#
# COMPACT_ATOMS: atom_id res chain seq x y z
N MET A 1 12.73 32.44 -20.14
CA MET A 1 12.80 31.19 -20.92
C MET A 1 11.99 30.15 -20.16
N ALA A 2 10.88 29.67 -20.75
CA ALA A 2 10.05 28.64 -20.15
C ALA A 2 10.78 27.28 -20.23
N ALA A 3 10.85 26.56 -19.10
CA ALA A 3 11.42 25.22 -19.06
C ALA A 3 10.64 24.27 -19.99
N PRO A 4 11.29 23.30 -20.65
CA PRO A 4 10.62 22.38 -21.56
C PRO A 4 9.58 21.57 -20.77
N ASN A 5 8.35 21.51 -21.30
CA ASN A 5 7.29 20.64 -20.79
C ASN A 5 7.76 19.17 -20.87
N SER A 6 8.37 18.66 -19.80
CA SER A 6 8.65 17.24 -19.69
C SER A 6 7.30 16.55 -19.51
N SER A 7 6.80 15.90 -20.55
CA SER A 7 5.63 15.03 -20.44
C SER A 7 5.89 14.02 -19.31
N LEU A 8 5.02 13.99 -18.30
CA LEU A 8 5.12 13.06 -17.19
C LEU A 8 5.19 11.63 -17.73
N ARG A 9 6.17 10.85 -17.28
CA ARG A 9 6.31 9.44 -17.69
C ARG A 9 5.02 8.69 -17.36
N LYS A 10 4.57 7.84 -18.29
CA LYS A 10 3.39 7.00 -18.07
C LYS A 10 3.63 6.13 -16.83
N PRO A 11 2.68 6.05 -15.89
CA PRO A 11 2.81 5.19 -14.72
C PRO A 11 2.89 3.73 -15.18
N VAL A 12 3.88 3.00 -14.64
CA VAL A 12 4.02 1.56 -14.85
C VAL A 12 3.29 0.86 -13.72
N PHE A 13 2.34 0.01 -14.06
CA PHE A 13 1.63 -0.82 -13.10
C PHE A 13 2.40 -2.13 -12.92
N ILE A 14 2.62 -2.49 -11.67
CA ILE A 14 3.18 -3.79 -11.29
C ILE A 14 2.10 -4.64 -10.63
N LYS A 15 2.42 -5.90 -10.36
CA LYS A 15 1.54 -6.86 -9.69
C LYS A 15 1.98 -7.11 -8.25
N VAL A 16 1.09 -7.68 -7.44
CA VAL A 16 1.39 -7.99 -6.03
C VAL A 16 2.58 -8.93 -5.91
N ASP A 17 2.65 -10.01 -6.70
CA ASP A 17 3.75 -10.99 -6.68
C ASP A 17 5.14 -10.42 -7.07
N GLN A 18 5.18 -9.24 -7.68
CA GLN A 18 6.40 -8.53 -8.06
C GLN A 18 6.96 -7.66 -6.93
N LEU A 19 6.23 -7.50 -5.83
CA LEU A 19 6.70 -6.73 -4.68
C LEU A 19 7.90 -7.40 -4.01
N ARG A 20 8.87 -6.59 -3.57
CA ARG A 20 10.10 -7.05 -2.91
C ARG A 20 10.40 -6.21 -1.67
N PRO A 21 11.06 -6.77 -0.65
CA PRO A 21 11.46 -6.03 0.55
C PRO A 21 12.23 -4.75 0.21
N GLY A 22 11.92 -3.65 0.91
CA GLY A 22 12.64 -2.37 0.77
C GLY A 22 12.36 -1.57 -0.53
N THR A 23 11.51 -2.07 -1.41
CA THR A 23 11.17 -1.37 -2.67
C THR A 23 10.08 -0.30 -2.50
N ALA A 24 10.10 0.73 -3.34
CA ALA A 24 9.16 1.85 -3.31
C ALA A 24 8.85 2.38 -4.72
N GLY A 25 7.87 3.28 -4.83
CA GLY A 25 7.46 3.88 -6.11
C GLY A 25 6.45 3.05 -6.89
N HIS A 26 5.78 2.10 -6.23
CA HIS A 26 4.90 1.14 -6.87
C HIS A 26 3.57 1.77 -7.25
N THR A 27 3.05 1.37 -8.40
CA THR A 27 1.68 1.65 -8.80
C THR A 27 0.96 0.32 -9.02
N LEU A 28 -0.14 0.11 -8.31
CA LEU A 28 -0.88 -1.16 -8.24
C LEU A 28 -2.38 -0.89 -8.37
N THR A 29 -3.11 -1.78 -9.03
CA THR A 29 -4.57 -1.84 -8.95
C THR A 29 -4.95 -3.06 -8.13
N VAL A 30 -5.58 -2.85 -6.98
CA VAL A 30 -5.90 -3.93 -6.03
C VAL A 30 -7.35 -3.87 -5.59
N LYS A 31 -7.92 -5.02 -5.29
CA LYS A 31 -9.23 -5.15 -4.65
C LYS A 31 -9.04 -5.31 -3.14
N VAL A 32 -9.88 -4.65 -2.36
CA VAL A 32 -9.90 -4.78 -0.91
C VAL A 32 -10.71 -6.03 -0.53
N VAL A 33 -10.03 -7.00 0.07
CA VAL A 33 -10.63 -8.26 0.53
C VAL A 33 -11.19 -8.09 1.94
N SER A 34 -10.50 -7.37 2.82
CA SER A 34 -11.00 -7.07 4.16
C SER A 34 -10.36 -5.79 4.70
N SER A 35 -11.00 -5.17 5.68
CA SER A 35 -10.53 -3.93 6.31
C SER A 35 -10.86 -3.92 7.79
N LYS A 36 -9.83 -3.74 8.64
CA LYS A 36 -9.97 -3.72 10.10
C LYS A 36 -9.31 -2.48 10.67
N VAL A 37 -10.09 -1.61 11.31
CA VAL A 37 -9.55 -0.46 12.05
C VAL A 37 -8.81 -0.98 13.29
N VAL A 38 -7.51 -0.73 13.37
CA VAL A 38 -6.63 -1.19 14.47
C VAL A 38 -6.27 -0.08 15.44
N LEU A 39 -6.36 1.18 15.01
CA LEU A 39 -6.12 2.34 15.86
C LEU A 39 -7.07 3.47 15.51
N GLN A 40 -7.77 3.99 16.50
CA GLN A 40 -8.54 5.22 16.39
C GLN A 40 -8.35 6.01 17.67
N LYS A 41 -7.48 7.02 17.65
CA LYS A 41 -7.19 7.86 18.82
C LYS A 41 -7.08 9.32 18.42
N ALA A 42 -7.65 10.18 19.24
CA ALA A 42 -7.36 11.61 19.24
C ALA A 42 -6.04 11.82 20.01
N ARG A 43 -5.01 12.39 19.37
CA ARG A 43 -3.79 12.81 20.06
C ARG A 43 -3.83 14.32 20.26
N PRO A 44 -3.59 14.82 21.48
CA PRO A 44 -3.31 16.24 21.68
C PRO A 44 -2.00 16.59 20.97
N ASP A 45 -2.03 17.54 20.04
CA ASP A 45 -0.85 18.09 19.35
C ASP A 45 -0.86 19.61 19.48
N GLY A 46 -0.41 20.10 20.64
CA GLY A 46 -0.52 21.52 20.99
C GLY A 46 -1.98 22.01 21.01
N ASN A 47 -2.29 23.03 20.20
CA ASN A 47 -3.62 23.64 20.12
C ASN A 47 -4.57 22.93 19.12
N GLN A 48 -4.14 21.82 18.51
CA GLN A 48 -4.97 21.03 17.57
C GLN A 48 -5.03 19.56 17.98
N VAL A 49 -6.22 18.98 17.86
CA VAL A 49 -6.42 17.54 18.07
C VAL A 49 -6.12 16.83 16.76
N ARG A 50 -5.04 16.05 16.72
CA ARG A 50 -4.73 15.21 15.55
C ARG A 50 -5.40 13.86 15.72
N HIS A 51 -6.42 13.59 14.90
CA HIS A 51 -7.05 12.28 14.84
C HIS A 51 -6.15 11.32 14.07
N VAL A 52 -5.61 10.30 14.75
CA VAL A 52 -4.85 9.23 14.12
C VAL A 52 -5.78 8.04 13.94
N ARG A 53 -6.06 7.70 12.67
CA ARG A 53 -6.80 6.49 12.30
C ARG A 53 -5.89 5.57 11.49
N ILE A 54 -5.83 4.30 11.86
CA ILE A 54 -5.08 3.27 11.14
C ILE A 54 -5.98 2.06 10.96
N ALA A 55 -6.05 1.57 9.73
CA ALA A 55 -6.66 0.28 9.41
C ALA A 55 -5.64 -0.64 8.75
N GLU A 56 -5.72 -1.92 9.09
CA GLU A 56 -5.04 -2.99 8.37
C GLU A 56 -6.04 -3.58 7.38
N CYS A 57 -5.69 -3.55 6.11
CA CYS A 57 -6.54 -4.03 5.03
C CYS A 57 -5.84 -5.18 4.32
N ILE A 58 -6.55 -6.26 4.01
CA ILE A 58 -6.04 -7.26 3.07
C ILE A 58 -6.42 -6.77 1.67
N VAL A 59 -5.43 -6.58 0.81
CA VAL A 59 -5.62 -6.13 -0.57
C VAL A 59 -4.90 -7.07 -1.51
N GLY A 60 -5.41 -7.25 -2.72
CA GLY A 60 -4.75 -8.11 -3.68
C GLY A 60 -5.23 -7.96 -5.11
N ASP A 61 -4.54 -8.67 -5.98
CA ASP A 61 -4.87 -8.86 -7.39
C ASP A 61 -4.91 -10.36 -7.73
N ASP A 62 -4.97 -10.68 -9.01
CA ASP A 62 -4.89 -12.04 -9.55
C ASP A 62 -3.58 -12.79 -9.26
N THR A 63 -2.56 -12.11 -8.74
CA THR A 63 -1.25 -12.70 -8.45
C THR A 63 -1.03 -12.98 -6.97
N GLY A 64 -1.67 -12.23 -6.07
CA GLY A 64 -1.55 -12.45 -4.64
C GLY A 64 -2.24 -11.39 -3.79
N VAL A 65 -2.08 -11.52 -2.48
CA VAL A 65 -2.54 -10.58 -1.47
C VAL A 65 -1.40 -10.08 -0.58
N ILE A 66 -1.56 -8.88 -0.04
CA ILE A 66 -0.65 -8.25 0.91
C ILE A 66 -1.45 -7.40 1.90
N VAL A 67 -0.95 -7.27 3.12
CA VAL A 67 -1.50 -6.35 4.11
C VAL A 67 -1.12 -4.92 3.74
N PHE A 68 -2.14 -4.09 3.51
CA PHE A 68 -2.04 -2.66 3.33
C PHE A 68 -2.32 -1.91 4.64
N THR A 69 -1.46 -0.96 4.99
CA THR A 69 -1.66 -0.07 6.14
C THR A 69 -2.30 1.24 5.70
N ALA A 70 -3.61 1.37 5.87
CA ALA A 70 -4.36 2.59 5.57
C ALA A 70 -4.27 3.58 6.73
N ARG A 71 -4.03 4.86 6.43
CA ARG A 71 -3.93 5.93 7.44
C ARG A 71 -4.92 7.06 7.18
N ASN A 72 -5.50 7.60 8.25
CA ASN A 72 -6.37 8.78 8.26
C ASN A 72 -7.51 8.66 7.25
N GLU A 73 -7.57 9.55 6.25
CA GLU A 73 -8.61 9.60 5.22
C GLU A 73 -8.59 8.35 4.32
N GLN A 74 -7.46 7.66 4.20
CA GLN A 74 -7.37 6.42 3.44
C GLN A 74 -8.27 5.33 4.04
N VAL A 75 -8.50 5.34 5.35
CA VAL A 75 -9.37 4.36 6.03
C VAL A 75 -10.78 4.39 5.46
N ASP A 76 -11.28 5.58 5.10
CA ASP A 76 -12.62 5.76 4.56
C ASP A 76 -12.74 5.25 3.10
N LEU A 77 -11.62 5.17 2.38
CA LEU A 77 -11.54 4.64 1.00
C LEU A 77 -11.39 3.12 0.95
N MET A 78 -10.74 2.53 1.97
CA MET A 78 -10.39 1.10 1.99
C MET A 78 -11.53 0.25 2.57
N LYS A 79 -12.67 0.27 1.88
CA LYS A 79 -13.85 -0.56 2.22
C LYS A 79 -13.77 -1.91 1.53
N GLU A 80 -14.29 -2.94 2.16
CA GLU A 80 -14.35 -4.28 1.57
C GLU A 80 -15.09 -4.29 0.23
N GLY A 81 -14.56 -5.06 -0.73
CA GLY A 81 -15.14 -5.24 -2.06
C GLY A 81 -14.79 -4.16 -3.08
N VAL A 82 -14.27 -3.00 -2.67
CA VAL A 82 -13.91 -1.91 -3.60
C VAL A 82 -12.58 -2.19 -4.29
N THR A 83 -12.40 -1.59 -5.48
CA THR A 83 -11.13 -1.60 -6.19
C THR A 83 -10.48 -0.23 -6.06
N VAL A 84 -9.18 -0.22 -5.73
CA VAL A 84 -8.38 0.99 -5.57
C VAL A 84 -7.11 0.92 -6.41
N VAL A 85 -6.66 2.09 -6.85
CA VAL A 85 -5.32 2.29 -7.39
C VAL A 85 -4.45 2.91 -6.31
N LEU A 86 -3.38 2.21 -5.96
CA LEU A 86 -2.35 2.68 -5.04
C LEU A 86 -1.22 3.27 -5.87
N ARG A 87 -0.95 4.57 -5.75
CA ARG A 87 0.13 5.26 -6.47
C ARG A 87 1.25 5.63 -5.54
N ASN A 88 2.49 5.44 -6.01
CA ASN A 88 3.72 5.69 -5.25
C ASN A 88 3.71 4.96 -3.89
N ALA A 89 3.24 3.72 -3.91
CA ALA A 89 3.25 2.85 -2.74
C ALA A 89 4.66 2.32 -2.47
N LYS A 90 4.89 1.90 -1.24
CA LYS A 90 6.15 1.34 -0.76
C LYS A 90 5.91 0.10 0.08
N ILE A 91 6.95 -0.72 0.14
CA ILE A 91 7.03 -1.86 1.05
C ILE A 91 7.67 -1.41 2.36
N ASP A 92 6.88 -1.44 3.42
CA ASP A 92 7.34 -1.32 4.80
C ASP A 92 7.56 -2.71 5.39
N MET A 93 8.73 -2.93 5.98
CA MET A 93 9.01 -4.17 6.71
C MET A 93 8.48 -4.06 8.14
N PHE A 94 7.68 -5.03 8.57
CA PHE A 94 7.13 -5.10 9.92
C PHE A 94 7.28 -6.51 10.48
N LYS A 95 8.09 -6.65 11.53
CA LYS A 95 8.37 -7.93 12.19
C LYS A 95 8.79 -9.04 11.21
N GLY A 96 9.69 -8.72 10.28
CA GLY A 96 10.18 -9.66 9.26
C GLY A 96 9.28 -9.80 8.03
N SER A 97 8.03 -9.35 8.04
CA SER A 97 7.12 -9.49 6.91
C SER A 97 6.88 -8.18 6.16
N MET A 98 6.55 -8.30 4.87
CA MET A 98 6.21 -7.14 4.04
C MET A 98 4.80 -6.61 4.32
N ARG A 99 4.68 -5.29 4.35
CA ARG A 99 3.40 -4.56 4.35
C ARG A 99 3.44 -3.47 3.29
N LEU A 100 2.32 -3.26 2.64
CA LEU A 100 2.15 -2.18 1.67
C LEU A 100 1.68 -0.91 2.38
N ALA A 101 2.25 0.23 2.02
CA ALA A 101 1.81 1.53 2.50
C ALA A 101 1.92 2.58 1.38
N VAL A 102 1.12 3.64 1.46
CA VAL A 102 1.26 4.81 0.60
C VAL A 102 2.06 5.88 1.34
N ASP A 103 3.08 6.44 0.69
CA ASP A 103 3.94 7.48 1.27
C ASP A 103 3.27 8.88 1.22
N LYS A 104 4.02 9.93 1.60
CA LYS A 104 3.51 11.31 1.65
C LYS A 104 3.22 11.93 0.26
N TRP A 105 3.77 11.35 -0.80
CA TRP A 105 3.61 11.84 -2.18
C TRP A 105 2.66 10.96 -3.00
N GLY A 106 2.37 9.76 -2.49
CA GLY A 106 1.44 8.83 -3.06
C GLY A 106 0.01 9.11 -2.67
N ARG A 107 -0.88 8.36 -3.29
CA ARG A 107 -2.32 8.50 -3.08
C ARG A 107 -3.05 7.19 -3.35
N VAL A 108 -4.22 7.08 -2.72
CA VAL A 108 -5.19 6.01 -2.92
C VAL A 108 -6.32 6.60 -3.75
N GLU A 109 -6.61 6.02 -4.91
CA GLU A 109 -7.71 6.44 -5.78
C GLU A 109 -8.73 5.30 -5.87
N LEU A 110 -10.02 5.62 -5.71
CA LEU A 110 -11.09 4.68 -6.06
C LEU A 110 -11.16 4.57 -7.59
N THR A 111 -11.40 3.35 -8.07
CA THR A 111 -11.55 3.08 -9.50
C THR A 111 -12.78 2.20 -9.73
N GLU A 112 -13.15 2.06 -11.00
CA GLU A 112 -14.16 1.09 -11.41
C GLU A 112 -13.79 -0.33 -10.93
N PRO A 113 -14.79 -1.18 -10.63
CA PRO A 113 -14.54 -2.55 -10.20
C PRO A 113 -13.67 -3.30 -11.20
N ALA A 114 -12.54 -3.81 -10.72
CA ALA A 114 -11.70 -4.66 -11.53
C ALA A 114 -12.36 -6.02 -11.80
N ASN A 115 -12.18 -6.54 -13.02
CA ASN A 115 -12.74 -7.82 -13.45
C ASN A 115 -11.83 -9.03 -13.14
N PHE A 116 -10.94 -8.92 -12.16
CA PHE A 116 -10.08 -10.04 -11.74
C PHE A 116 -10.56 -10.65 -10.42
N VAL A 117 -10.29 -11.95 -10.26
CA VAL A 117 -10.47 -12.66 -8.99
C VAL A 117 -9.16 -12.55 -8.22
N VAL A 118 -9.25 -12.14 -6.95
CA VAL A 118 -8.07 -12.01 -6.09
C VAL A 118 -7.53 -13.39 -5.74
N LYS A 119 -6.22 -13.59 -5.85
CA LYS A 119 -5.54 -14.82 -5.46
C LYS A 119 -5.17 -14.75 -3.98
N GLU A 120 -6.12 -15.10 -3.11
CA GLU A 120 -5.97 -15.01 -1.66
C GLU A 120 -4.97 -16.02 -1.08
N ASP A 121 -4.72 -17.11 -1.80
CA ASP A 121 -3.82 -18.21 -1.40
C ASP A 121 -2.34 -17.77 -1.37
N ASN A 122 -1.98 -16.71 -2.11
CA ASN A 122 -0.61 -16.20 -2.18
C ASN A 122 -0.47 -14.91 -1.35
N ASN A 123 -0.28 -15.05 -0.04
CA ASN A 123 -0.18 -13.91 0.87
C ASN A 123 1.28 -13.55 1.18
N LEU A 124 1.75 -12.44 0.59
CA LEU A 124 3.12 -11.94 0.78
C LEU A 124 3.40 -11.39 2.17
N SER A 125 2.36 -11.09 2.96
CA SER A 125 2.53 -10.65 4.35
C SER A 125 2.70 -11.80 5.33
N LEU A 126 2.56 -13.05 4.90
CA LEU A 126 2.89 -14.23 5.70
C LEU A 126 4.32 -14.70 5.47
N VAL A 127 5.01 -14.16 4.46
CA VAL A 127 6.40 -14.48 4.18
C VAL A 127 7.29 -13.66 5.12
N GLU A 128 8.19 -14.35 5.81
CA GLU A 128 9.22 -13.74 6.65
C GLU A 128 10.53 -13.60 5.88
N TYR A 129 11.16 -12.44 6.03
CA TYR A 129 12.43 -12.09 5.41
C TYR A 129 13.45 -11.76 6.49
N GLU A 130 14.67 -12.25 6.30
CA GLU A 130 15.83 -11.92 7.12
C GLU A 130 16.75 -10.97 6.35
N LEU A 131 17.28 -9.96 7.06
CA LEU A 131 18.28 -9.07 6.48
C LEU A 131 19.63 -9.79 6.49
N VAL A 132 20.12 -10.16 5.32
CA VAL A 132 21.46 -10.72 5.14
C VAL A 132 22.43 -9.59 4.81
N ASN A 133 23.34 -9.29 5.74
CA ASN A 133 24.47 -8.41 5.47
C ASN A 133 25.57 -9.23 4.80
N VAL A 134 25.76 -9.06 3.50
CA VAL A 134 26.91 -9.64 2.81
C VAL A 134 28.12 -8.77 3.19
N VAL A 135 29.02 -9.33 3.98
CA VAL A 135 30.37 -8.76 4.16
C VAL A 135 31.18 -9.20 2.95
N ASP A 136 31.50 -8.24 2.08
CA ASP A 136 32.48 -8.47 1.01
C ASP A 136 33.84 -8.71 1.68
N GLU A 137 34.47 -9.87 1.41
CA GLU A 137 35.86 -10.20 1.82
C GLU A 137 36.91 -9.36 1.08
#